data_AF-A0A369KK34-F1
#
_entry.id   AF-A0A369KK34-F1
#
_cell.length_a   1.000
_cell.length_b   1.000
_cell.length_c   1.000
_cell.angle_alpha   90.00
_cell.angle_beta   90.00
_cell.angle_gamma   90.00
#
_symmetry.space_group_name_H-M   'P 1'
#
loop_
_entity.id
_entity.type
_entity.pdbx_description
1 polymer ?
#
loop_
_entity_poly.entity_id
_entity_poly.type
_entity_poly.pdbx_seq_one_letter_code
_entity_poly.pdbx_strand_id
1 'polypeptide(L)'
;MKLSTLQFYLLLALFSLMFTSIWSYNAFLKVEQENDRIMMEAIPISNAASQLFPLLLDQELTVRSYLLDQNDQTFQQFKNTNAELKETIATLKMLDQRHPILKQLLAEEAIPLILRTDGFYEQQIQWIQSNQIERATLKRYSGMDYVNQFRPINAKINQDIDKIIQEATDRSKQASASAKWVIVIVVIVAVLLLLAFLQTFRLERSQQALIHRSLHDALTSIPNRRAFDEHLEACFTTAREQQTDVGLILIDVDEFKLYNDTYGHLKGDWCLQKVAATLKKQAGEFGLVSRYGGEEFAVILTEHVEQITHVAERIRSEILRLKIEHKAYEPLCQLSVSIGLAVVRPSETLTEGDLIVLADQALYRAKSSGRNQISSHEAS
;
A
#
# COMPACT_ATOMS: atom_id res chain seq x y z
N MET A 1 -5.95 17.64 -1.28
CA MET A 1 -5.41 17.00 -2.52
C MET A 1 -6.38 15.91 -2.93
N LYS A 2 -7.04 16.04 -4.09
CA LYS A 2 -7.80 14.92 -4.67
C LYS A 2 -6.79 14.01 -5.37
N LEU A 3 -6.77 12.72 -5.03
CA LEU A 3 -5.98 11.70 -5.71
C LEU A 3 -6.56 11.48 -7.12
N SER A 4 -5.71 11.23 -8.11
CA SER A 4 -6.18 10.78 -9.42
C SER A 4 -6.82 9.39 -9.32
N THR A 5 -7.71 9.05 -10.25
CA THR A 5 -8.42 7.75 -10.25
C THR A 5 -7.44 6.57 -10.20
N LEU A 6 -6.32 6.69 -10.92
CA LEU A 6 -5.23 5.70 -10.90
C LEU A 6 -4.56 5.59 -9.51
N GLN A 7 -4.26 6.72 -8.86
CA GLN A 7 -3.68 6.75 -7.52
C GLN A 7 -4.61 6.12 -6.48
N PHE A 8 -5.93 6.34 -6.60
CA PHE A 8 -6.93 5.70 -5.75
C PHE A 8 -6.93 4.17 -5.91
N TYR A 9 -6.91 3.67 -7.15
CA TYR A 9 -6.84 2.22 -7.40
C TYR A 9 -5.53 1.59 -6.92
N LEU A 10 -4.39 2.27 -7.07
CA LEU A 10 -3.10 1.80 -6.54
C LEU A 10 -3.13 1.69 -5.00
N LEU A 11 -3.72 2.68 -4.32
CA LEU A 11 -3.88 2.66 -2.87
C LEU A 11 -4.80 1.52 -2.43
N LEU A 12 -5.94 1.34 -3.11
CA LEU A 12 -6.89 0.26 -2.85
C LEU A 12 -6.26 -1.12 -3.04
N ALA A 13 -5.45 -1.30 -4.09
CA ALA A 13 -4.70 -2.53 -4.33
C ALA A 13 -3.71 -2.82 -3.19
N LEU A 14 -3.03 -1.79 -2.68
CA LEU A 14 -2.08 -1.92 -1.56
C LEU A 14 -2.78 -2.36 -0.26
N PHE A 15 -3.98 -1.81 0.02
CA PHE A 15 -4.81 -2.25 1.15
C PHE A 15 -5.33 -3.68 0.98
N SER A 16 -5.79 -4.04 -0.22
CA SER A 16 -6.24 -5.41 -0.53
C SER A 16 -5.11 -6.42 -0.28
N LEU A 17 -3.88 -6.06 -0.66
CA LEU A 17 -2.70 -6.88 -0.50
C LEU A 17 -2.30 -7.07 0.96
N MET A 18 -2.49 -6.06 1.82
CA MET A 18 -2.34 -6.22 3.27
C MET A 18 -3.37 -7.18 3.85
N PHE A 19 -4.63 -7.10 3.41
CA PHE A 19 -5.70 -7.95 3.91
C PHE A 19 -5.47 -9.43 3.54
N THR A 20 -5.06 -9.71 2.30
CA THR A 20 -4.73 -11.08 1.86
C THR A 20 -3.52 -11.65 2.62
N SER A 21 -2.53 -10.82 2.94
CA SER A 21 -1.39 -11.21 3.77
C SER A 21 -1.81 -11.63 5.18
N ILE A 22 -2.72 -10.89 5.83
CA ILE A 22 -3.23 -11.21 7.17
C ILE A 22 -3.98 -12.54 7.15
N TRP A 23 -4.83 -12.74 6.15
CA TRP A 23 -5.59 -13.98 6.01
C TRP A 23 -4.68 -15.19 5.79
N SER A 24 -3.67 -15.07 4.91
CA SER A 24 -2.69 -16.12 4.67
C SER A 24 -1.86 -16.46 5.91
N TYR A 25 -1.46 -15.46 6.70
CA TYR A 25 -0.75 -15.68 7.96
C TYR A 25 -1.60 -16.43 8.99
N ASN A 26 -2.88 -16.08 9.12
CA ASN A 26 -3.80 -16.79 10.01
C ASN A 26 -4.02 -18.25 9.58
N ALA A 27 -4.05 -18.52 8.27
CA ALA A 27 -4.14 -19.89 7.77
C ALA A 27 -2.88 -20.71 8.12
N PHE A 28 -1.68 -20.09 8.02
CA PHE A 28 -0.43 -20.71 8.43
C PHE A 28 -0.43 -21.05 9.94
N LEU A 29 -0.83 -20.11 10.80
CA LEU A 29 -0.90 -20.33 12.25
C LEU A 29 -1.79 -21.51 12.63
N LYS A 30 -2.91 -21.72 11.92
CA LYS A 30 -3.79 -22.86 12.17
C LYS A 30 -3.10 -24.20 11.87
N VAL A 31 -2.29 -24.27 10.81
CA VAL A 31 -1.54 -25.49 10.46
C VAL A 31 -0.43 -25.76 11.48
N GLU A 32 0.24 -24.71 11.95
CA GLU A 32 1.27 -24.82 12.99
C GLU A 32 0.69 -25.34 14.31
N GLN A 33 -0.43 -24.77 14.77
CA GLN A 33 -1.12 -25.21 15.99
C GLN A 33 -1.55 -26.68 15.95
N GLU A 34 -2.07 -27.14 14.81
CA GLU A 34 -2.48 -28.54 14.66
C GLU A 34 -1.28 -29.49 14.69
N ASN A 35 -0.16 -29.11 14.05
CA ASN A 35 1.06 -29.90 14.11
C ASN A 35 1.69 -29.94 15.50
N ASP A 36 1.71 -28.83 16.22
CA ASP A 36 2.19 -28.78 17.60
C ASP A 36 1.37 -29.70 18.50
N ARG A 37 0.04 -29.71 18.31
CA ARG A 37 -0.85 -30.63 19.01
C ARG A 37 -0.51 -32.09 18.70
N ILE A 38 -0.36 -32.45 17.42
CA ILE A 38 0.01 -33.82 17.01
C ILE A 38 1.33 -34.22 17.67
N MET A 39 2.32 -33.33 17.71
CA MET A 39 3.62 -33.59 18.34
C MET A 39 3.53 -33.75 19.86
N MET A 40 2.78 -32.88 20.54
CA MET A 40 2.56 -32.98 21.99
C MET A 40 1.84 -34.26 22.40
N GLU A 41 0.99 -34.81 21.53
CA GLU A 41 0.25 -36.05 21.79
C GLU A 41 1.07 -37.30 21.39
N ALA A 42 1.75 -37.29 20.24
CA ALA A 42 2.46 -38.45 19.71
C ALA A 42 3.72 -38.82 20.51
N ILE A 43 4.47 -37.83 21.03
CA ILE A 43 5.73 -38.09 21.76
C ILE A 43 5.51 -38.87 23.08
N PRO A 44 4.58 -38.47 23.97
CA PRO A 44 4.29 -39.25 25.17
C PRO A 44 3.80 -40.67 24.88
N ILE A 45 2.99 -40.84 23.82
CA ILE A 45 2.50 -42.16 23.40
C ILE A 45 3.67 -43.01 22.88
N SER A 46 4.56 -42.44 22.07
CA SER A 46 5.79 -43.08 21.61
C SER A 46 6.64 -43.58 22.78
N ASN A 47 6.90 -42.69 23.75
CA ASN A 47 7.70 -43.03 24.92
C ASN A 47 7.07 -44.17 25.73
N ALA A 48 5.76 -44.09 26.03
CA ALA A 48 5.07 -45.14 26.77
C ALA A 48 4.99 -46.47 26.00
N ALA A 49 4.72 -46.43 24.69
CA ALA A 49 4.69 -47.62 23.85
C ALA A 49 6.06 -48.31 23.78
N SER A 50 7.15 -47.54 23.70
CA SER A 50 8.52 -48.06 23.64
C SER A 50 8.93 -48.86 24.89
N GLN A 51 8.29 -48.61 26.04
CA GLN A 51 8.53 -49.32 27.29
C GLN A 51 7.83 -50.68 27.37
N LEU A 52 6.79 -50.93 26.57
CA LEU A 52 5.98 -52.15 26.67
C LEU A 52 6.80 -53.43 26.41
N PHE A 53 7.60 -53.44 25.35
CA PHE A 53 8.40 -54.63 25.01
C PHE A 53 9.50 -54.92 26.03
N PRO A 54 10.31 -53.94 26.49
CA PRO A 54 11.24 -54.13 27.61
C PRO A 54 10.58 -54.66 28.88
N LEU A 55 9.43 -54.12 29.29
CA LEU A 55 8.73 -54.55 30.51
C LEU A 55 8.21 -55.99 30.41
N LEU A 56 7.69 -56.40 29.26
CA LEU A 56 7.28 -57.79 29.04
C LEU A 56 8.45 -58.77 29.05
N LEU A 57 9.60 -58.34 28.52
CA LEU A 57 10.82 -59.16 28.53
C LEU A 57 11.37 -59.28 29.95
N ASP A 58 11.39 -58.18 30.71
CA ASP A 58 11.82 -58.19 32.11
C ASP A 58 10.87 -59.03 32.98
N GLN A 59 9.56 -58.98 32.72
CA GLN A 59 8.58 -59.86 33.35
C GLN A 59 8.86 -61.35 33.07
N GLU A 60 9.23 -61.70 31.83
CA GLU A 60 9.62 -63.08 31.47
C GLU A 60 10.87 -63.54 32.22
N LEU A 61 11.91 -62.69 32.25
CA LEU A 61 13.20 -63.00 32.84
C LEU A 61 13.11 -63.11 34.37
N THR A 62 12.35 -62.22 35.01
CA THR A 62 12.13 -62.24 36.47
C THR A 62 11.35 -63.46 36.91
N VAL A 63 10.28 -63.86 36.21
CA VAL A 63 9.53 -65.09 36.53
C VAL A 63 10.41 -66.33 36.36
N ARG A 64 11.22 -66.40 35.30
CA ARG A 64 12.15 -67.51 35.08
C ARG A 64 13.25 -67.58 36.13
N SER A 65 13.74 -66.43 36.59
CA SER A 65 14.74 -66.35 37.65
C SER A 65 14.13 -66.79 38.98
N TYR A 66 12.92 -66.33 39.30
CA TYR A 66 12.20 -66.70 40.51
C TYR A 66 11.88 -68.20 40.58
N LEU A 67 11.56 -68.81 39.44
CA LEU A 67 11.38 -70.26 39.35
C LEU A 67 12.65 -71.04 39.73
N LEU A 68 13.85 -70.48 39.46
CA LEU A 68 15.13 -71.13 39.75
C LEU A 68 15.62 -70.86 41.17
N ASP A 69 15.54 -69.61 41.63
CA ASP A 69 16.16 -69.16 42.87
C ASP A 69 15.20 -69.10 44.07
N GLN A 70 13.89 -68.99 43.82
CA GLN A 70 12.82 -68.76 44.80
C GLN A 70 13.13 -67.59 45.77
N ASN A 71 13.93 -66.63 45.32
CA ASN A 71 14.40 -65.52 46.13
C ASN A 71 13.32 -64.43 46.25
N ASP A 72 13.08 -63.96 47.46
CA ASP A 72 12.16 -62.85 47.74
C ASP A 72 12.53 -61.58 46.97
N GLN A 73 13.82 -61.33 46.73
CA GLN A 73 14.28 -60.18 45.95
C GLN A 73 13.81 -60.24 44.49
N THR A 74 13.90 -61.42 43.87
CA THR A 74 13.46 -61.66 42.49
C THR A 74 11.93 -61.57 42.37
N PHE A 75 11.22 -62.01 43.40
CA PHE A 75 9.76 -61.82 43.48
C PHE A 75 9.35 -60.35 43.60
N GLN A 76 10.10 -59.54 44.37
CA GLN A 76 9.84 -58.09 44.44
C GLN A 76 10.15 -57.39 43.12
N GLN A 77 11.18 -57.82 42.39
CA GLN A 77 11.45 -57.32 41.04
C GLN A 77 10.26 -57.57 40.12
N PHE A 78 9.74 -58.80 40.06
CA PHE A 78 8.53 -59.13 39.30
C PHE A 78 7.34 -58.22 39.66
N LYS A 79 7.10 -57.98 40.96
CA LYS A 79 6.04 -57.09 41.42
C LYS A 79 6.21 -55.65 40.93
N ASN A 80 7.43 -55.14 40.97
CA ASN A 80 7.74 -53.79 40.50
C ASN A 80 7.54 -53.68 38.98
N THR A 81 8.07 -54.62 38.21
CA THR A 81 7.90 -54.66 36.74
C THR A 81 6.42 -54.75 36.34
N ASN A 82 5.63 -55.55 37.05
CA ASN A 82 4.18 -55.63 36.78
C ASN A 82 3.43 -54.35 37.18
N ALA A 83 3.82 -53.70 38.28
CA ALA A 83 3.25 -52.41 38.67
C ALA A 83 3.54 -51.34 37.59
N GLU A 84 4.78 -51.27 37.11
CA GLU A 84 5.20 -50.36 36.05
C GLU A 84 4.47 -50.67 34.73
N LEU A 85 4.35 -51.94 34.33
CA LEU A 85 3.59 -52.34 33.15
C LEU A 85 2.11 -51.92 33.23
N LYS A 86 1.47 -52.08 34.40
CA LYS A 86 0.08 -51.64 34.65
C LYS A 86 -0.06 -50.12 34.55
N GLU A 87 0.92 -49.36 35.05
CA GLU A 87 0.97 -47.90 34.94
C GLU A 87 1.19 -47.42 33.50
N THR A 88 2.10 -48.04 32.75
CA THR A 88 2.33 -47.74 31.33
C THR A 88 1.08 -48.01 30.50
N ILE A 89 0.38 -49.12 30.73
CA ILE A 89 -0.90 -49.43 30.05
C ILE A 89 -1.97 -48.40 30.43
N ALA A 90 -2.07 -48.00 31.69
CA ALA A 90 -3.03 -46.99 32.13
C ALA A 90 -2.75 -45.62 31.46
N THR A 91 -1.48 -45.25 31.35
CA THR A 91 -1.02 -44.04 30.66
C THR A 91 -1.38 -44.09 29.18
N LEU A 92 -1.09 -45.19 28.50
CA LEU A 92 -1.46 -45.38 27.10
C LEU A 92 -2.97 -45.32 26.88
N LYS A 93 -3.78 -45.94 27.75
CA LYS A 93 -5.26 -45.86 27.67
C LYS A 93 -5.77 -44.44 27.86
N MET A 94 -5.15 -43.65 28.74
CA MET A 94 -5.52 -42.25 28.94
C MET A 94 -5.17 -41.38 27.73
N LEU A 95 -3.99 -41.61 27.14
CA LEU A 95 -3.53 -40.87 25.96
C LEU A 95 -4.31 -41.27 24.69
N ASP A 96 -4.64 -42.55 24.53
CA ASP A 96 -5.38 -43.10 23.38
C ASP A 96 -6.81 -42.55 23.28
N GLN A 97 -7.47 -42.23 24.40
CA GLN A 97 -8.78 -41.57 24.39
C GLN A 97 -8.79 -40.23 23.64
N ARG A 98 -7.63 -39.60 23.45
CA ARG A 98 -7.47 -38.30 22.81
C ARG A 98 -7.06 -38.41 21.33
N HIS A 99 -6.62 -39.59 20.86
CA HIS A 99 -6.03 -39.74 19.53
C HIS A 99 -6.56 -40.99 18.77
N PRO A 100 -7.39 -40.83 17.72
CA PRO A 100 -8.09 -41.95 17.06
C PRO A 100 -7.19 -42.91 16.26
N ILE A 101 -5.92 -42.56 15.99
CA ILE A 101 -5.08 -43.27 15.02
C ILE A 101 -4.44 -44.55 15.61
N LEU A 102 -4.13 -44.59 16.91
CA LEU A 102 -3.47 -45.74 17.56
C LEU A 102 -4.43 -46.68 18.27
N LYS A 103 -5.69 -46.25 18.38
CA LYS A 103 -6.76 -46.93 19.10
C LYS A 103 -6.98 -48.36 18.64
N GLN A 104 -6.91 -48.61 17.33
CA GLN A 104 -7.17 -49.94 16.81
C GLN A 104 -6.05 -50.93 17.19
N LEU A 105 -4.80 -50.57 16.92
CA LEU A 105 -3.66 -51.45 17.16
C LEU A 105 -3.40 -51.67 18.66
N LEU A 106 -3.52 -50.60 19.48
CA LEU A 106 -3.33 -50.69 20.91
C LEU A 106 -4.47 -51.44 21.61
N ALA A 107 -5.74 -51.12 21.28
CA ALA A 107 -6.88 -51.69 21.98
C ALA A 107 -7.26 -53.10 21.51
N GLU A 108 -7.09 -53.42 20.22
CA GLU A 108 -7.55 -54.71 19.66
C GLU A 108 -6.45 -55.78 19.67
N GLU A 109 -5.19 -55.40 19.47
CA GLU A 109 -4.08 -56.35 19.33
C GLU A 109 -3.14 -56.35 20.55
N ALA A 110 -2.60 -55.19 20.91
CA ALA A 110 -1.51 -55.08 21.91
C ALA A 110 -1.96 -55.33 23.35
N ILE A 111 -2.91 -54.54 23.86
CA ILE A 111 -3.36 -54.62 25.26
C ILE A 111 -3.96 -56.00 25.61
N PRO A 112 -4.82 -56.62 24.77
CA PRO A 112 -5.35 -57.95 25.08
C PRO A 112 -4.27 -59.03 25.12
N LEU A 113 -3.22 -58.92 24.29
CA LEU A 113 -2.08 -59.85 24.35
C LEU A 113 -1.26 -59.63 25.62
N ILE A 114 -0.98 -58.38 25.99
CA ILE A 114 -0.25 -58.03 27.22
C ILE A 114 -0.99 -58.56 28.46
N LEU A 115 -2.30 -58.33 28.56
CA LEU A 115 -3.10 -58.82 29.69
C LEU A 115 -3.14 -60.35 29.78
N ARG A 116 -3.18 -61.05 28.64
CA ARG A 116 -3.07 -62.52 28.61
C ARG A 116 -1.69 -63.00 29.08
N THR A 117 -0.65 -62.27 28.70
CA THR A 117 0.74 -62.56 29.09
C THR A 117 0.93 -62.35 30.60
N ASP A 118 0.43 -61.24 31.14
CA ASP A 118 0.47 -60.93 32.57
C ASP A 118 -0.27 -62.02 33.39
N GLY A 119 -1.50 -62.38 32.99
CA GLY A 119 -2.26 -63.44 33.66
C GLY A 119 -1.57 -64.81 33.63
N PHE A 120 -0.85 -65.13 32.55
CA PHE A 120 -0.05 -66.35 32.47
C PHE A 120 1.10 -66.32 33.49
N TYR A 121 1.82 -65.20 33.61
CA TYR A 121 2.92 -65.06 34.56
C TYR A 121 2.45 -65.01 36.01
N GLU A 122 1.35 -64.31 36.32
CA GLU A 122 0.72 -64.34 37.65
C GLU A 122 0.35 -65.77 38.07
N GLN A 123 -0.18 -66.58 37.14
CA GLN A 123 -0.48 -67.99 37.39
C GLN A 123 0.79 -68.82 37.67
N GLN A 124 1.89 -68.57 36.94
CA GLN A 124 3.16 -69.25 37.22
C GLN A 124 3.70 -68.91 38.61
N ILE A 125 3.66 -67.63 38.99
CA ILE A 125 4.06 -67.17 40.33
C ILE A 125 3.23 -67.86 41.41
N GLN A 126 1.91 -67.97 41.23
CA GLN A 126 1.03 -68.66 42.17
C GLN A 126 1.39 -70.15 42.34
N TRP A 127 1.75 -70.85 41.26
CA TRP A 127 2.25 -72.22 41.34
C TRP A 127 3.57 -72.32 42.10
N ILE A 128 4.49 -71.37 41.88
CA ILE A 128 5.77 -71.33 42.60
C ILE A 128 5.52 -71.16 44.11
N GLN A 129 4.68 -70.18 44.49
CA GLN A 129 4.34 -69.90 45.89
C GLN A 129 3.55 -71.03 46.57
N SER A 130 2.74 -71.76 45.81
CA SER A 130 1.97 -72.92 46.31
C SER A 130 2.78 -74.22 46.33
N ASN A 131 4.10 -74.14 46.17
CA ASN A 131 5.04 -75.27 46.12
C ASN A 131 4.74 -76.29 44.99
N GLN A 132 4.11 -75.84 43.89
CA GLN A 132 3.83 -76.63 42.68
C GLN A 132 4.89 -76.38 41.60
N ILE A 133 6.17 -76.45 41.97
CA ILE A 133 7.32 -76.07 41.12
C ILE A 133 7.39 -76.87 39.81
N GLU A 134 7.06 -78.15 39.85
CA GLU A 134 7.07 -79.03 38.67
C GLU A 134 6.08 -78.55 37.59
N ARG A 135 4.89 -78.07 38.01
CA ARG A 135 3.88 -77.51 37.09
C ARG A 135 4.36 -76.21 36.45
N ALA A 136 4.99 -75.33 37.22
CA ALA A 136 5.58 -74.10 36.70
C ALA A 136 6.75 -74.40 35.75
N THR A 137 7.57 -75.40 36.07
CA THR A 137 8.73 -75.82 35.25
C THR A 137 8.31 -76.37 33.88
N LEU A 138 7.22 -77.15 33.81
CA LEU A 138 6.68 -77.65 32.55
C LEU A 138 6.24 -76.52 31.59
N LYS A 139 5.91 -75.34 32.10
CA LYS A 139 5.47 -74.17 31.33
C LYS A 139 6.53 -73.09 31.20
N ARG A 140 7.76 -73.35 31.65
CA ARG A 140 8.87 -72.38 31.72
C ARG A 140 9.14 -71.65 30.40
N TYR A 141 9.05 -72.32 29.27
CA TYR A 141 9.33 -71.72 27.95
C TYR A 141 8.09 -71.11 27.27
N SER A 142 6.88 -71.42 27.74
CA SER A 142 5.65 -70.94 27.10
C SER A 142 5.42 -69.44 27.26
N GLY A 143 6.08 -68.78 28.23
CA GLY A 143 6.04 -67.32 28.36
C GLY A 143 6.67 -66.59 27.17
N MET A 144 7.75 -67.15 26.62
CA MET A 144 8.46 -66.57 25.48
C MET A 144 7.60 -66.56 24.20
N ASP A 145 6.64 -67.48 24.07
CA ASP A 145 5.71 -67.50 22.93
C ASP A 145 4.85 -66.23 22.89
N TYR A 146 4.42 -65.71 24.05
CA TYR A 146 3.67 -64.47 24.15
C TYR A 146 4.54 -63.25 23.81
N VAL A 147 5.78 -63.20 24.32
CA VAL A 147 6.74 -62.13 24.00
C VAL A 147 7.05 -62.12 22.49
N ASN A 148 7.19 -63.29 21.88
CA ASN A 148 7.40 -63.43 20.44
C ASN A 148 6.17 -63.01 19.62
N GLN A 149 4.95 -63.28 20.09
CA GLN A 149 3.72 -62.78 19.47
C GLN A 149 3.57 -61.26 19.59
N PHE A 150 4.08 -60.65 20.67
CA PHE A 150 4.03 -59.20 20.86
C PHE A 150 5.09 -58.45 20.03
N ARG A 151 6.22 -59.08 19.71
CA ARG A 151 7.31 -58.49 18.92
C ARG A 151 6.84 -57.83 17.59
N PRO A 152 6.08 -58.49 16.70
CA PRO A 152 5.60 -57.86 15.48
C PRO A 152 4.58 -56.73 15.74
N ILE A 153 3.78 -56.83 16.80
CA ILE A 153 2.83 -55.78 17.20
C ILE A 153 3.59 -54.54 17.65
N ASN A 154 4.62 -54.70 18.49
CA ASN A 154 5.50 -53.61 18.92
C ASN A 154 6.20 -52.93 17.73
N ALA A 155 6.67 -53.70 16.76
CA ALA A 155 7.27 -53.15 15.54
C ALA A 155 6.27 -52.30 14.75
N LYS A 156 5.02 -52.77 14.60
CA LYS A 156 3.95 -52.04 13.92
C LYS A 156 3.54 -50.76 14.67
N ILE A 157 3.46 -50.81 16.00
CA ILE A 157 3.18 -49.62 16.83
C ILE A 157 4.25 -48.56 16.61
N ASN A 158 5.53 -48.93 16.71
CA ASN A 158 6.63 -47.98 16.52
C ASN A 158 6.63 -47.39 15.10
N GLN A 159 6.41 -48.23 14.08
CA GLN A 159 6.31 -47.78 12.69
C GLN A 159 5.17 -46.77 12.46
N ASP A 160 3.98 -47.03 13.01
CA ASP A 160 2.82 -46.14 12.85
C ASP A 160 3.06 -44.80 13.56
N ILE A 161 3.66 -44.82 14.75
CA ILE A 161 4.04 -43.62 15.50
C ILE A 161 5.08 -42.79 14.73
N ASP A 162 6.14 -43.43 14.23
CA ASP A 162 7.18 -42.76 13.44
C ASP A 162 6.58 -42.11 12.19
N LYS A 163 5.67 -42.80 11.51
CA LYS A 163 4.97 -42.28 10.34
C LYS A 163 4.14 -41.03 10.67
N ILE A 164 3.39 -41.04 11.77
CA ILE A 164 2.59 -39.87 12.21
C ILE A 164 3.49 -38.67 12.50
N ILE A 165 4.57 -38.88 13.25
CA ILE A 165 5.54 -37.82 13.60
C ILE A 165 6.19 -37.27 12.32
N GLN A 166 6.56 -38.16 11.39
CA GLN A 166 7.16 -37.76 10.12
C GLN A 166 6.16 -36.97 9.25
N GLU A 167 4.93 -37.44 9.09
CA GLU A 167 3.88 -36.75 8.33
C GLU A 167 3.58 -35.35 8.92
N ALA A 168 3.48 -35.23 10.25
CA ALA A 168 3.30 -33.95 10.92
C ALA A 168 4.51 -33.01 10.69
N THR A 169 5.73 -33.55 10.80
CA THR A 169 6.96 -32.80 10.53
C THR A 169 7.01 -32.29 9.09
N ASP A 170 6.67 -33.13 8.13
CA ASP A 170 6.74 -32.78 6.70
C ASP A 170 5.65 -31.77 6.33
N ARG A 171 4.43 -31.92 6.86
CA ARG A 171 3.37 -30.91 6.75
C ARG A 171 3.82 -29.57 7.31
N SER A 172 4.50 -29.56 8.46
CA SER A 172 5.03 -28.34 9.09
C SER A 172 6.06 -27.64 8.19
N LYS A 173 7.03 -28.41 7.69
CA LYS A 173 8.06 -27.90 6.77
C LYS A 173 7.45 -27.32 5.50
N GLN A 174 6.49 -28.02 4.89
CA GLN A 174 5.83 -27.57 3.67
C GLN A 174 5.02 -26.28 3.88
N ALA A 175 4.28 -26.18 5.00
CA ALA A 175 3.54 -24.98 5.37
C ALA A 175 4.47 -23.79 5.63
N SER A 176 5.61 -24.01 6.29
CA SER A 176 6.62 -22.97 6.54
C SER A 176 7.27 -22.45 5.25
N ALA A 177 7.57 -23.35 4.31
CA ALA A 177 8.16 -22.97 3.04
C ALA A 177 7.20 -22.13 2.17
N SER A 178 5.93 -22.53 2.07
CA SER A 178 4.94 -21.82 1.26
C SER A 178 4.62 -20.43 1.84
N ALA A 179 4.48 -20.31 3.17
CA ALA A 179 4.24 -19.03 3.84
C ALA A 179 5.35 -18.00 3.57
N LYS A 180 6.63 -18.43 3.57
CA LYS A 180 7.78 -17.55 3.28
C LYS A 180 7.68 -16.94 1.88
N TRP A 181 7.37 -17.76 0.87
CA TRP A 181 7.25 -17.27 -0.51
C TRP A 181 6.08 -16.32 -0.71
N VAL A 182 4.94 -16.56 -0.04
CA VAL A 182 3.80 -15.64 -0.07
C VAL A 182 4.20 -14.27 0.47
N ILE A 183 4.89 -14.21 1.61
CA ILE A 183 5.36 -12.94 2.19
C ILE A 183 6.29 -12.21 1.21
N VAL A 184 7.25 -12.93 0.61
CA VAL A 184 8.19 -12.34 -0.37
C VAL A 184 7.45 -11.74 -1.57
N ILE A 185 6.50 -12.47 -2.16
CA ILE A 185 5.71 -11.99 -3.30
C ILE A 185 4.88 -10.77 -2.91
N VAL A 186 4.21 -10.81 -1.76
CA VAL A 186 3.41 -9.70 -1.22
C VAL A 186 4.30 -8.45 -1.06
N VAL A 187 5.48 -8.58 -0.46
CA VAL A 187 6.42 -7.45 -0.29
C VAL A 187 6.88 -6.89 -1.64
N ILE A 188 7.23 -7.74 -2.60
CA ILE A 188 7.65 -7.31 -3.94
C ILE A 188 6.53 -6.52 -4.63
N VAL A 189 5.30 -7.04 -4.62
CA VAL A 189 4.16 -6.36 -5.24
C VAL A 189 3.86 -5.04 -4.53
N ALA A 190 3.91 -4.99 -3.19
CA ALA A 190 3.72 -3.76 -2.43
C ALA A 190 4.76 -2.69 -2.79
N VAL A 191 6.05 -3.07 -2.93
CA VAL A 191 7.12 -2.16 -3.35
C VAL A 191 6.88 -1.64 -4.76
N LEU A 192 6.48 -2.50 -5.70
CA LEU A 192 6.17 -2.09 -7.08
C LEU A 192 5.00 -1.10 -7.14
N LEU A 193 3.93 -1.35 -6.39
CA LEU A 193 2.78 -0.46 -6.29
C LEU A 193 3.16 0.90 -5.68
N LEU A 194 3.99 0.89 -4.63
CA LEU A 194 4.49 2.12 -4.01
C LEU A 194 5.36 2.94 -4.98
N LEU A 195 6.24 2.28 -5.73
CA LEU A 195 7.08 2.95 -6.73
C LEU A 195 6.22 3.59 -7.84
N ALA A 196 5.21 2.86 -8.35
CA ALA A 196 4.28 3.38 -9.33
C ALA A 196 3.51 4.60 -8.78
N PHE A 197 3.04 4.53 -7.53
CA PHE A 197 2.37 5.65 -6.87
C PHE A 197 3.29 6.89 -6.79
N LEU A 198 4.53 6.73 -6.29
CA LEU A 198 5.48 7.83 -6.19
C LEU A 198 5.83 8.45 -7.56
N GLN A 199 5.93 7.62 -8.60
CA GLN A 199 6.24 8.08 -9.95
C GLN A 199 5.10 8.90 -10.56
N THR A 200 3.85 8.44 -10.42
CA THR A 200 2.67 9.21 -10.90
C THR A 200 2.59 10.57 -10.23
N PHE A 201 2.85 10.64 -8.92
CA PHE A 201 2.85 11.89 -8.17
C PHE A 201 3.94 12.88 -8.63
N ARG A 202 5.15 12.37 -8.90
CA ARG A 202 6.25 13.18 -9.44
C ARG A 202 5.93 13.73 -10.84
N LEU A 203 5.32 12.90 -11.68
CA LEU A 203 4.97 13.28 -13.04
C LEU A 203 3.94 14.42 -13.04
N GLU A 204 2.86 14.30 -12.26
CA GLU A 204 1.83 15.33 -12.11
C GLU A 204 2.42 16.67 -11.63
N ARG A 205 3.30 16.64 -10.62
CA ARG A 205 4.00 17.86 -10.15
C ARG A 205 4.91 18.47 -11.21
N SER A 206 5.64 17.65 -11.96
CA SER A 206 6.52 18.14 -13.01
C SER A 206 5.73 18.80 -14.15
N GLN A 207 4.58 18.21 -14.53
CA GLN A 207 3.67 18.78 -15.50
C GLN A 207 3.11 20.13 -15.03
N GLN A 208 2.64 20.23 -13.78
CA GLN A 208 2.14 21.50 -13.23
C GLN A 208 3.22 22.58 -13.21
N ALA A 209 4.45 22.24 -12.83
CA ALA A 209 5.57 23.18 -12.82
C ALA A 209 5.97 23.62 -14.24
N LEU A 210 5.91 22.72 -15.22
CA LEU A 210 6.16 23.03 -16.64
C LEU A 210 5.07 23.94 -17.21
N ILE A 211 3.79 23.65 -16.94
CA ILE A 211 2.67 24.49 -17.37
C ILE A 211 2.78 25.89 -16.76
N HIS A 212 3.04 26.00 -15.45
CA HIS A 212 3.18 27.30 -14.80
C HIS A 212 4.31 28.14 -15.42
N ARG A 213 5.47 27.55 -15.71
CA ARG A 213 6.59 28.24 -16.37
C ARG A 213 6.30 28.56 -17.84
N SER A 214 5.50 27.76 -18.52
CA SER A 214 5.12 27.99 -19.91
C SER A 214 4.08 29.09 -20.09
N LEU A 215 3.30 29.42 -19.05
CA LEU A 215 2.16 30.34 -19.13
C LEU A 215 2.38 31.70 -18.48
N HIS A 216 3.51 31.93 -17.80
CA HIS A 216 3.83 33.22 -17.17
C HIS A 216 5.07 33.87 -17.80
N ASP A 217 5.07 35.20 -17.85
CA ASP A 217 6.22 36.00 -18.26
C ASP A 217 7.28 36.04 -17.16
N ALA A 218 8.54 35.80 -17.53
CA ALA A 218 9.64 35.66 -16.56
C ALA A 218 10.00 36.98 -15.84
N LEU A 219 9.76 38.14 -16.47
CA LEU A 219 10.12 39.44 -15.90
C LEU A 219 9.04 39.95 -14.93
N THR A 220 7.78 39.83 -15.34
CA THR A 220 6.63 40.45 -14.68
C THR A 220 5.81 39.47 -13.83
N SER A 221 6.02 38.17 -14.01
CA SER A 221 5.29 37.08 -13.31
C SER A 221 3.77 37.10 -13.52
N ILE A 222 3.26 37.87 -14.47
CA ILE A 222 1.87 37.79 -14.95
C ILE A 222 1.79 36.80 -16.13
N PRO A 223 0.60 36.30 -16.48
CA PRO A 223 0.36 35.52 -17.68
C PRO A 223 1.08 36.07 -18.94
N ASN A 224 1.62 35.19 -19.77
CA ASN A 224 2.25 35.57 -21.03
C ASN A 224 1.25 35.51 -22.20
N ARG A 225 1.69 35.85 -23.42
CA ARG A 225 0.85 35.81 -24.62
C ARG A 225 0.12 34.48 -24.84
N ARG A 226 0.78 33.35 -24.59
CA ARG A 226 0.12 32.04 -24.74
C ARG A 226 -1.04 31.88 -23.77
N ALA A 227 -0.84 32.28 -22.52
CA ALA A 227 -1.90 32.24 -21.51
C ALA A 227 -3.05 33.22 -21.79
N PHE A 228 -2.73 34.36 -22.41
CA PHE A 228 -3.72 35.30 -22.94
C PHE A 228 -4.58 34.64 -24.03
N ASP A 229 -3.96 34.04 -25.05
CA ASP A 229 -4.67 33.40 -26.16
C ASP A 229 -5.61 32.30 -25.64
N GLU A 230 -5.11 31.41 -24.76
CA GLU A 230 -5.87 30.32 -24.16
C GLU A 230 -7.06 30.82 -23.30
N HIS A 231 -6.89 31.91 -22.55
CA HIS A 231 -7.98 32.48 -21.76
C HIS A 231 -9.00 33.24 -22.60
N LEU A 232 -8.55 33.97 -23.62
CA LEU A 232 -9.46 34.73 -24.47
C LEU A 232 -10.46 33.79 -25.16
N GLU A 233 -9.95 32.68 -25.71
CA GLU A 233 -10.78 31.62 -26.32
C GLU A 233 -11.82 31.05 -25.33
N ALA A 234 -11.38 30.74 -24.10
CA ALA A 234 -12.26 30.22 -23.05
C ALA A 234 -13.31 31.26 -22.60
N CYS A 235 -12.91 32.52 -22.43
CA CYS A 235 -13.81 33.62 -22.11
C CYS A 235 -14.84 33.85 -23.23
N PHE A 236 -14.42 33.84 -24.49
CA PHE A 236 -15.32 34.00 -25.64
C PHE A 236 -16.38 32.89 -25.69
N THR A 237 -15.95 31.64 -25.48
CA THR A 237 -16.85 30.49 -25.44
C THR A 237 -17.89 30.64 -24.33
N THR A 238 -17.44 30.97 -23.11
CA THR A 238 -18.31 31.15 -21.93
C THR A 238 -19.27 32.33 -22.12
N ALA A 239 -18.78 33.46 -22.63
CA ALA A 239 -19.59 34.65 -22.83
C ALA A 239 -20.64 34.48 -23.95
N ARG A 240 -20.34 33.68 -24.98
CA ARG A 240 -21.34 33.29 -25.99
C ARG A 240 -22.49 32.48 -25.38
N GLU A 241 -22.18 31.55 -24.49
CA GLU A 241 -23.20 30.75 -23.79
C GLU A 241 -24.04 31.59 -22.83
N GLN A 242 -23.39 32.53 -22.13
CA GLN A 242 -24.02 33.37 -21.10
C GLN A 242 -24.62 34.67 -21.66
N GLN A 243 -24.40 34.98 -22.94
CA GLN A 243 -24.81 36.23 -23.58
C GLN A 243 -24.26 37.48 -22.84
N THR A 244 -23.01 37.39 -22.38
CA THR A 244 -22.31 38.46 -21.66
C THR A 244 -21.31 39.18 -22.56
N ASP A 245 -20.93 40.40 -22.17
CA ASP A 245 -19.98 41.21 -22.91
C ASP A 245 -18.53 40.81 -22.55
N VAL A 246 -17.65 40.82 -23.54
CA VAL A 246 -16.21 40.59 -23.39
C VAL A 246 -15.47 41.85 -23.79
N GLY A 247 -14.71 42.40 -22.85
CA GLY A 247 -13.82 43.53 -23.05
C GLY A 247 -12.38 43.09 -23.21
N LEU A 248 -11.70 43.64 -24.21
CA LEU A 248 -10.26 43.56 -24.38
C LEU A 248 -9.65 44.96 -24.31
N ILE A 249 -8.68 45.10 -23.41
CA ILE A 249 -7.88 46.30 -23.24
C ILE A 249 -6.45 45.98 -23.67
N LEU A 250 -6.00 46.49 -24.80
CA LEU A 250 -4.60 46.46 -25.21
C LEU A 250 -3.90 47.74 -24.75
N ILE A 251 -2.73 47.59 -24.15
CA ILE A 251 -2.01 48.64 -23.45
C ILE A 251 -0.57 48.63 -23.93
N ASP A 252 -0.04 49.79 -24.28
CA ASP A 252 1.35 49.95 -24.69
C ASP A 252 1.99 51.11 -23.91
N VAL A 253 3.22 50.90 -23.44
CA VAL A 253 3.97 51.92 -22.70
C VAL A 253 4.55 52.95 -23.67
N ASP A 254 4.11 54.20 -23.51
CA ASP A 254 4.44 55.27 -24.44
C ASP A 254 5.95 55.57 -24.43
N GLU A 255 6.54 55.62 -25.63
CA GLU A 255 7.96 55.94 -25.84
C GLU A 255 8.91 55.08 -24.98
N PHE A 256 8.58 53.78 -24.81
CA PHE A 256 9.37 52.87 -23.96
C PHE A 256 10.79 52.61 -24.49
N LYS A 257 10.98 52.58 -25.81
CA LYS A 257 12.33 52.52 -26.40
C LYS A 257 13.18 53.72 -25.97
N LEU A 258 12.63 54.93 -26.05
CA LEU A 258 13.29 56.16 -25.60
C LEU A 258 13.59 56.12 -24.09
N TYR A 259 12.68 55.55 -23.30
CA TYR A 259 12.89 55.33 -21.87
C TYR A 259 14.11 54.41 -21.63
N ASN A 260 14.19 53.28 -22.33
CA ASN A 260 15.33 52.37 -22.25
C ASN A 260 16.64 53.00 -22.72
N ASP A 261 16.61 53.78 -23.79
CA ASP A 261 17.79 54.48 -24.31
C ASP A 261 18.30 55.53 -23.31
N THR A 262 17.40 56.14 -22.52
CA THR A 262 17.72 57.17 -21.52
C THR A 262 18.18 56.58 -20.18
N TYR A 263 17.53 55.52 -19.71
CA TYR A 263 17.70 55.00 -18.34
C TYR A 263 18.33 53.61 -18.25
N GLY A 264 18.54 52.94 -19.39
CA GLY A 264 19.04 51.58 -19.51
C GLY A 264 17.98 50.50 -19.27
N HIS A 265 18.20 49.33 -19.86
CA HIS A 265 17.26 48.20 -19.83
C HIS A 265 16.87 47.74 -18.40
N LEU A 266 17.80 47.76 -17.43
CA LEU A 266 17.48 47.38 -16.05
C LEU A 266 16.39 48.28 -15.43
N LYS A 267 16.38 49.57 -15.78
CA LYS A 267 15.37 50.51 -15.28
C LYS A 267 14.07 50.40 -16.08
N GLY A 268 14.15 50.01 -17.35
CA GLY A 268 13.00 49.58 -18.15
C GLY A 268 12.32 48.35 -17.59
N ASP A 269 13.08 47.33 -17.21
CA ASP A 269 12.59 46.10 -16.60
C ASP A 269 11.82 46.38 -15.30
N TRP A 270 12.41 47.22 -14.44
CA TRP A 270 11.73 47.70 -13.23
C TRP A 270 10.43 48.46 -13.55
N CYS A 271 10.44 49.28 -14.60
CA CYS A 271 9.26 50.02 -15.05
C CYS A 271 8.14 49.06 -15.50
N LEU A 272 8.45 48.07 -16.33
CA LEU A 272 7.48 47.06 -16.76
C LEU A 272 6.91 46.24 -15.60
N GLN A 273 7.74 45.91 -14.59
CA GLN A 273 7.27 45.28 -13.37
C GLN A 273 6.27 46.16 -12.59
N LYS A 274 6.50 47.48 -12.53
CA LYS A 274 5.57 48.42 -11.88
C LYS A 274 4.28 48.60 -12.66
N VAL A 275 4.34 48.63 -13.99
CA VAL A 275 3.16 48.64 -14.86
C VAL A 275 2.36 47.37 -14.62
N ALA A 276 2.97 46.19 -14.75
CA ALA A 276 2.30 44.90 -14.55
C ALA A 276 1.61 44.78 -13.17
N ALA A 277 2.29 45.22 -12.09
CA ALA A 277 1.72 45.20 -10.75
C ALA A 277 0.50 46.15 -10.62
N THR A 278 0.57 47.32 -11.24
CA THR A 278 -0.54 48.28 -11.28
C THR A 278 -1.71 47.71 -12.06
N LEU A 279 -1.47 47.15 -13.25
CA LEU A 279 -2.51 46.50 -14.05
C LEU A 279 -3.22 45.40 -13.28
N LYS A 280 -2.47 44.49 -12.64
CA LYS A 280 -3.03 43.40 -11.83
C LYS A 280 -3.91 43.91 -10.68
N LYS A 281 -3.48 44.99 -10.01
CA LYS A 281 -4.26 45.62 -8.94
C LYS A 281 -5.55 46.25 -9.47
N GLN A 282 -5.52 46.91 -10.63
CA GLN A 282 -6.68 47.60 -11.17
C GLN A 282 -7.65 46.69 -11.92
N ALA A 283 -7.19 45.57 -12.48
CA ALA A 283 -8.05 44.57 -13.10
C ALA A 283 -8.87 43.79 -12.06
N GLY A 284 -8.36 43.62 -10.84
CA GLY A 284 -9.06 42.94 -9.75
C GLY A 284 -9.14 41.41 -9.95
N GLU A 285 -10.05 40.75 -9.25
CA GLU A 285 -10.21 39.27 -9.32
C GLU A 285 -10.84 38.78 -10.63
N PHE A 286 -11.56 39.65 -11.33
CA PHE A 286 -12.32 39.29 -12.54
C PHE A 286 -11.60 39.63 -13.85
N GLY A 287 -10.45 40.30 -13.77
CA GLY A 287 -9.66 40.70 -14.95
C GLY A 287 -8.38 39.90 -15.08
N LEU A 288 -8.18 39.25 -16.23
CA LEU A 288 -6.92 38.58 -16.54
C LEU A 288 -5.95 39.57 -17.17
N VAL A 289 -4.83 39.81 -16.50
CA VAL A 289 -3.75 40.67 -17.00
C VAL A 289 -2.62 39.81 -17.57
N SER A 290 -2.20 40.11 -18.80
CA SER A 290 -1.12 39.39 -19.47
C SER A 290 -0.09 40.34 -20.08
N ARG A 291 1.16 39.91 -20.19
CA ARG A 291 2.18 40.59 -21.01
C ARG A 291 2.08 40.03 -22.43
N TYR A 292 1.62 40.87 -23.35
CA TYR A 292 1.32 40.48 -24.72
C TYR A 292 2.59 40.40 -25.59
N GLY A 293 3.56 41.30 -25.36
CA GLY A 293 4.89 41.25 -25.97
C GLY A 293 5.70 42.50 -25.66
N GLY A 294 7.00 42.38 -25.35
CA GLY A 294 7.84 43.56 -25.07
C GLY A 294 7.26 44.47 -23.99
N GLU A 295 6.82 45.66 -24.37
CA GLU A 295 6.16 46.69 -23.57
C GLU A 295 4.62 46.69 -23.62
N GLU A 296 4.04 45.72 -24.34
CA GLU A 296 2.59 45.57 -24.54
C GLU A 296 1.98 44.65 -23.49
N PHE A 297 0.83 45.06 -22.98
CA PHE A 297 0.02 44.33 -22.02
C PHE A 297 -1.42 44.20 -22.53
N ALA A 298 -2.10 43.16 -22.08
CA ALA A 298 -3.50 42.92 -22.38
C ALA A 298 -4.28 42.67 -21.09
N VAL A 299 -5.52 43.17 -21.03
CA VAL A 299 -6.47 42.85 -19.96
C VAL A 299 -7.76 42.35 -20.58
N ILE A 300 -8.20 41.16 -20.16
CA ILE A 300 -9.48 40.56 -20.54
C ILE A 300 -10.45 40.71 -19.37
N LEU A 301 -11.67 41.18 -19.64
CA LEU A 301 -12.74 41.36 -18.66
C LEU A 301 -14.06 40.83 -19.23
N THR A 302 -14.85 40.13 -18.41
CA THR A 302 -16.24 39.75 -18.72
C THR A 302 -17.18 40.54 -17.83
N GLU A 303 -17.51 41.76 -18.24
CA GLU A 303 -18.26 42.74 -17.46
C GLU A 303 -19.06 43.67 -18.39
N HIS A 304 -19.95 44.49 -17.84
CA HIS A 304 -20.65 45.51 -18.63
C HIS A 304 -19.68 46.56 -19.19
N VAL A 305 -20.02 47.10 -20.37
CA VAL A 305 -19.18 48.06 -21.11
C VAL A 305 -18.74 49.26 -20.27
N GLU A 306 -19.62 49.78 -19.40
CA GLU A 306 -19.31 50.90 -18.51
C GLU A 306 -18.20 50.54 -17.51
N GLN A 307 -18.27 49.33 -16.94
CA GLN A 307 -17.30 48.86 -15.97
C GLN A 307 -15.94 48.59 -16.61
N ILE A 308 -15.93 47.99 -17.80
CA ILE A 308 -14.70 47.75 -18.58
C ILE A 308 -14.03 49.10 -18.90
N THR A 309 -14.81 50.07 -19.38
CA THR A 309 -14.32 51.42 -19.69
C THR A 309 -13.75 52.12 -18.46
N HIS A 310 -14.44 52.00 -17.31
CA HIS A 310 -13.97 52.55 -16.05
C HIS A 310 -12.64 51.89 -15.59
N VAL A 311 -12.49 50.58 -15.77
CA VAL A 311 -11.23 49.88 -15.47
C VAL A 311 -10.10 50.38 -16.37
N ALA A 312 -10.35 50.57 -17.67
CA ALA A 312 -9.35 51.11 -18.60
C ALA A 312 -8.87 52.52 -18.18
N GLU A 313 -9.77 53.42 -17.82
CA GLU A 313 -9.41 54.78 -17.39
C GLU A 313 -8.72 54.79 -16.01
N ARG A 314 -9.14 53.90 -15.12
CA ARG A 314 -8.44 53.69 -13.84
C ARG A 314 -7.02 53.19 -14.05
N ILE A 315 -6.81 52.26 -14.99
CA ILE A 315 -5.48 51.77 -15.35
C ILE A 315 -4.59 52.93 -15.84
N ARG A 316 -5.08 53.71 -16.82
CA ARG A 316 -4.32 54.82 -17.40
C ARG A 316 -3.95 55.86 -16.35
N SER A 317 -4.93 56.29 -15.56
CA SER A 317 -4.74 57.30 -14.51
C SER A 317 -3.83 56.82 -13.38
N GLU A 318 -3.91 55.55 -12.97
CA GLU A 318 -3.06 55.00 -11.91
C GLU A 318 -1.61 54.80 -12.36
N ILE A 319 -1.37 54.44 -13.63
CA ILE A 319 -0.01 54.42 -14.19
C ILE A 319 0.58 55.83 -14.20
N LEU A 320 -0.20 56.84 -14.60
CA LEU A 320 0.22 58.24 -14.51
C LEU A 320 0.38 58.70 -13.05
N ARG A 321 -0.26 58.07 -12.06
CA ARG A 321 -0.05 58.39 -10.64
C ARG A 321 1.20 57.76 -10.04
N LEU A 322 1.84 56.80 -10.72
CA LEU A 322 3.12 56.24 -10.28
C LEU A 322 4.25 57.27 -10.29
N LYS A 323 4.10 58.39 -11.04
CA LYS A 323 5.10 59.46 -11.15
C LYS A 323 6.50 58.95 -11.52
N ILE A 324 6.54 57.92 -12.37
CA ILE A 324 7.80 57.40 -12.91
C ILE A 324 8.34 58.41 -13.91
N GLU A 325 9.50 58.97 -13.60
CA GLU A 325 10.14 60.00 -14.40
C GLU A 325 10.52 59.48 -15.80
N HIS A 326 10.12 60.20 -16.86
CA HIS A 326 10.55 59.96 -18.24
C HIS A 326 10.96 61.28 -18.90
N LYS A 327 12.13 61.83 -18.50
CA LYS A 327 12.57 63.20 -18.86
C LYS A 327 12.68 63.43 -20.37
N ALA A 328 13.03 62.41 -21.14
CA ALA A 328 13.19 62.54 -22.58
C ALA A 328 11.85 62.62 -23.33
N TYR A 329 10.73 62.28 -22.67
CA TYR A 329 9.40 62.31 -23.26
C TYR A 329 8.68 63.64 -22.98
N GLU A 330 9.10 64.71 -23.66
CA GLU A 330 8.49 66.04 -23.54
C GLU A 330 7.15 66.17 -24.30
N PRO A 331 6.21 67.01 -23.81
CA PRO A 331 6.28 67.83 -22.60
C PRO A 331 5.82 67.09 -21.32
N LEU A 332 5.43 65.81 -21.42
CA LEU A 332 4.85 65.08 -20.29
C LEU A 332 5.88 64.76 -19.20
N CYS A 333 7.13 64.52 -19.59
CA CYS A 333 8.28 64.20 -18.73
C CYS A 333 8.05 63.03 -17.77
N GLN A 334 7.10 62.15 -18.10
CA GLN A 334 6.61 61.11 -17.23
C GLN A 334 6.14 59.90 -18.03
N LEU A 335 6.26 58.70 -17.44
CA LEU A 335 5.72 57.48 -18.01
C LEU A 335 4.18 57.55 -18.14
N SER A 336 3.68 57.20 -19.32
CA SER A 336 2.26 57.00 -19.61
C SER A 336 2.03 55.75 -20.45
N VAL A 337 0.76 55.43 -20.68
CA VAL A 337 0.34 54.35 -21.57
C VAL A 337 -0.72 54.83 -22.54
N SER A 338 -0.68 54.29 -23.75
CA SER A 338 -1.78 54.35 -24.69
C SER A 338 -2.63 53.09 -24.58
N ILE A 339 -3.95 53.23 -24.68
CA ILE A 339 -4.89 52.13 -24.49
C ILE A 339 -5.86 52.03 -25.67
N GLY A 340 -5.94 50.83 -26.24
CA GLY A 340 -6.99 50.41 -27.15
C GLY A 340 -8.02 49.56 -26.42
N LEU A 341 -9.27 50.03 -26.41
CA LEU A 341 -10.39 49.33 -25.79
C LEU A 341 -11.33 48.82 -26.88
N ALA A 342 -11.68 47.54 -26.84
CA ALA A 342 -12.79 47.00 -27.61
C ALA A 342 -13.70 46.18 -26.70
N VAL A 343 -15.00 46.29 -26.92
CA VAL A 343 -16.01 45.50 -26.19
C VAL A 343 -16.96 44.92 -27.22
N VAL A 344 -17.18 43.61 -27.12
CA VAL A 344 -18.08 42.89 -28.01
C VAL A 344 -18.94 41.93 -27.21
N ARG A 345 -20.13 41.63 -27.72
CA ARG A 345 -20.91 40.48 -27.28
C ARG A 345 -20.66 39.34 -28.26
N PRO A 346 -20.00 38.24 -27.86
CA PRO A 346 -19.72 37.14 -28.77
C PRO A 346 -20.97 36.60 -29.47
N SER A 347 -20.87 36.37 -30.78
CA SER A 347 -21.95 35.83 -31.62
C SER A 347 -21.38 34.81 -32.62
N GLU A 348 -22.23 34.19 -33.44
CA GLU A 348 -21.78 33.27 -34.51
C GLU A 348 -20.84 33.95 -35.53
N THR A 349 -20.91 35.28 -35.68
CA THR A 349 -20.17 36.05 -36.69
C THR A 349 -18.99 36.83 -36.14
N LEU A 350 -18.86 36.94 -34.81
CA LEU A 350 -17.80 37.68 -34.13
C LEU A 350 -16.90 36.70 -33.40
N THR A 351 -15.62 36.68 -33.79
CA THR A 351 -14.59 35.82 -33.20
C THR A 351 -13.70 36.59 -32.23
N GLU A 352 -12.95 35.86 -31.40
CA GLU A 352 -11.91 36.42 -30.55
C GLU A 352 -10.84 37.18 -31.36
N GLY A 353 -10.56 36.72 -32.58
CA GLY A 353 -9.65 37.40 -33.51
C GLY A 353 -10.15 38.78 -33.90
N ASP A 354 -11.45 38.94 -34.15
CA ASP A 354 -12.07 40.23 -34.47
C ASP A 354 -11.94 41.20 -33.29
N LEU A 355 -12.13 40.73 -32.05
CA LEU A 355 -11.95 41.55 -30.86
C LEU A 355 -10.51 42.07 -30.73
N ILE A 356 -9.51 41.22 -31.00
CA ILE A 356 -8.09 41.63 -31.00
C ILE A 356 -7.85 42.72 -32.05
N VAL A 357 -8.35 42.53 -33.27
CA VAL A 357 -8.20 43.51 -34.36
C VAL A 357 -8.83 44.85 -34.01
N LEU A 358 -10.03 44.84 -33.42
CA LEU A 358 -10.71 46.06 -32.97
C LEU A 358 -9.93 46.79 -31.88
N ALA A 359 -9.40 46.06 -30.89
CA ALA A 359 -8.60 46.64 -29.82
C ALA A 359 -7.27 47.21 -30.34
N ASP A 360 -6.62 46.54 -31.29
CA ASP A 360 -5.37 46.99 -31.90
C ASP A 360 -5.56 48.27 -32.72
N GLN A 361 -6.62 48.33 -33.53
CA GLN A 361 -6.99 49.55 -34.25
C GLN A 361 -7.27 50.71 -33.29
N ALA A 362 -7.95 50.43 -32.16
CA ALA A 362 -8.17 51.42 -31.13
C ALA A 362 -6.86 51.89 -30.49
N LEU A 363 -5.94 50.97 -30.18
CA LEU A 363 -4.63 51.31 -29.62
C LEU A 363 -3.81 52.17 -30.58
N TYR A 364 -3.83 51.84 -31.88
CA TYR A 364 -3.19 52.65 -32.92
C TYR A 364 -3.74 54.08 -32.94
N ARG A 365 -5.07 54.25 -32.88
CA ARG A 365 -5.71 55.58 -32.79
C ARG A 365 -5.29 56.35 -31.54
N ALA A 366 -5.18 55.68 -30.39
CA ALA A 366 -4.71 56.31 -29.16
C ALA A 366 -3.27 56.82 -29.30
N LYS A 367 -2.38 56.01 -29.90
CA LYS A 367 -0.98 56.38 -30.17
C LYS A 367 -0.88 57.55 -31.16
N SER A 368 -1.64 57.53 -32.26
CA SER A 368 -1.59 58.57 -33.28
C SER A 368 -2.21 59.90 -32.84
N SER A 369 -3.12 59.87 -31.88
CA SER A 369 -3.87 61.05 -31.44
C SER A 369 -3.25 61.75 -30.21
N GLY A 370 -1.97 61.50 -29.93
CA GLY A 370 -1.21 62.20 -28.88
C GLY A 370 -0.80 61.37 -27.66
N ARG A 371 -1.09 60.05 -27.65
CA ARG A 371 -0.74 59.12 -26.57
C ARG A 371 -1.37 59.46 -25.21
N ASN A 372 -1.03 58.72 -24.15
CA ASN A 372 -1.57 58.90 -22.79
C ASN A 372 -3.11 58.98 -22.73
N GLN A 373 -3.79 58.19 -23.54
CA GLN A 373 -5.24 58.25 -23.69
C GLN A 373 -5.82 56.89 -24.07
N ILE A 374 -7.15 56.84 -24.02
CA ILE A 374 -7.93 55.68 -24.42
C ILE A 374 -8.60 56.02 -25.75
N SER A 375 -8.56 55.08 -26.68
CA SER A 375 -9.47 55.06 -27.81
C SER A 375 -10.27 53.77 -27.73
N SER A 376 -11.57 53.85 -28.02
CA SER A 376 -12.45 52.69 -28.05
C SER A 376 -12.83 52.33 -29.49
N HIS A 377 -13.19 51.06 -29.71
CA HIS A 377 -13.89 50.60 -30.89
C HIS A 377 -15.10 49.78 -30.45
N GLU A 378 -16.29 50.20 -30.86
CA GLU A 378 -17.51 49.40 -30.72
C GLU A 378 -17.67 48.55 -31.99
N ALA A 379 -18.03 47.28 -31.85
CA ALA A 379 -18.50 46.49 -32.97
C ALA A 379 -19.92 46.98 -33.34
N SER A 380 -20.10 47.38 -34.59
CA SER A 380 -21.39 47.82 -35.14
C SER A 380 -22.36 46.67 -35.34
#